data_AF-A0A246GL57-F1
#
_entry.id   AF-A0A246GL57-F1
#
_cell.length_a   1.000
_cell.length_b   1.000
_cell.length_c   1.000
_cell.angle_alpha   90.00
_cell.angle_beta   90.00
_cell.angle_gamma   90.00
#
_symmetry.space_group_name_H-M   'P 1'
#
loop_
_entity.id
_entity.type
_entity.pdbx_description
1 polymer ?
#
loop_
_entity_poly.entity_id
_entity_poly.type
_entity_poly.pdbx_seq_one_letter_code
_entity_poly.pdbx_strand_id
1 'polypeptide(L)'
;MKNKFTTKSEKEPYTIVYFDVMKDLHITYMEYIVLQTMLHFSSRNEYKKGVSKISNYLKLSRNTIYKYLKKLILKEHIARFEPKSNTYYLKYDIRERFENRGNLYVKIYHKHRKELNIAIKKYALLYMIYSLSKNLKNRCATAGQEHYCKYINISESHFDTVKSQLTKANLLEQQTTTLLKLNENLFNWFDNNKSVQE
;
A
#
# COMPACT_ATOMS: atom_id res chain seq x y z
N MET A 1 -15.05 20.50 -12.90
CA MET A 1 -13.92 19.65 -12.48
C MET A 1 -13.68 18.59 -13.55
N LYS A 2 -12.47 18.47 -14.11
CA LYS A 2 -12.15 17.40 -15.09
C LYS A 2 -12.20 16.04 -14.38
N ASN A 3 -12.93 15.10 -14.97
CA ASN A 3 -13.13 13.75 -14.44
C ASN A 3 -11.78 12.99 -14.47
N LYS A 4 -11.18 12.72 -13.30
CA LYS A 4 -9.85 12.09 -13.19
C LYS A 4 -9.85 10.58 -13.51
N PHE A 5 -11.01 10.00 -13.81
CA PHE A 5 -11.21 8.55 -13.88
C PHE A 5 -11.21 7.96 -15.32
N THR A 6 -10.91 8.73 -16.37
CA THR A 6 -11.20 8.34 -17.77
C THR A 6 -10.02 8.12 -18.71
N THR A 7 -8.79 7.87 -18.23
CA THR A 7 -7.69 7.50 -19.14
C THR A 7 -7.38 6.01 -19.10
N LYS A 8 -7.41 5.36 -20.28
CA LYS A 8 -6.98 3.97 -20.51
C LYS A 8 -5.70 3.68 -19.73
N SER A 9 -5.73 2.63 -18.92
CA SER A 9 -4.66 2.25 -18.00
C SER A 9 -3.43 1.76 -18.77
N GLU A 10 -2.44 2.63 -18.96
CA GLU A 10 -1.05 2.18 -19.02
C GLU A 10 -0.80 1.34 -17.76
N LYS A 11 -0.20 0.15 -17.86
CA LYS A 11 0.07 -0.74 -16.72
C LYS A 11 0.62 0.05 -15.52
N GLU A 12 -0.25 0.36 -14.56
CA GLU A 12 0.14 1.20 -13.43
C GLU A 12 0.98 0.36 -12.46
N PRO A 13 2.21 0.78 -12.11
CA PRO A 13 3.01 0.08 -11.12
C PRO A 13 2.33 0.14 -9.75
N TYR A 14 2.21 -1.01 -9.11
CA TYR A 14 1.61 -1.14 -7.79
C TYR A 14 2.49 -1.98 -6.87
N THR A 15 2.24 -1.83 -5.57
CA THR A 15 2.90 -2.59 -4.50
C THR A 15 1.86 -3.43 -3.79
N ILE A 16 2.14 -4.72 -3.55
CA ILE A 16 1.25 -5.63 -2.83
C ILE A 16 1.70 -5.73 -1.38
N VAL A 17 0.86 -5.28 -0.45
CA VAL A 17 1.14 -5.37 0.97
C VAL A 17 0.47 -6.60 1.56
N TYR A 18 1.29 -7.57 1.97
CA TYR A 18 0.88 -8.74 2.74
C TYR A 18 1.02 -8.42 4.22
N PHE A 19 -0.09 -8.40 4.94
CA PHE A 19 -0.09 -7.99 6.36
C PHE A 19 0.65 -8.98 7.26
N ASP A 20 0.62 -10.27 6.93
CA ASP A 20 1.33 -11.29 7.70
C ASP A 20 2.85 -11.13 7.58
N VAL A 21 3.36 -10.80 6.40
CA VAL A 21 4.79 -10.49 6.18
C VAL A 21 5.22 -9.25 6.98
N MET A 22 4.37 -8.24 7.07
CA MET A 22 4.64 -7.07 7.92
C MET A 22 4.76 -7.45 9.40
N LYS A 23 3.85 -8.30 9.87
CA LYS A 23 3.81 -8.76 11.26
C LYS A 23 5.04 -9.60 11.57
N ASP A 24 5.36 -10.55 10.71
CA ASP A 24 6.47 -11.49 10.82
C ASP A 24 7.84 -10.80 10.80
N LEU A 25 8.03 -9.82 9.90
CA LEU A 25 9.24 -9.01 9.88
C LEU A 25 9.26 -7.91 10.96
N HIS A 26 8.19 -7.74 11.74
CA HIS A 26 8.03 -6.65 12.72
C HIS A 26 8.30 -5.25 12.11
N ILE A 27 7.77 -5.01 10.90
CA ILE A 27 7.94 -3.75 10.17
C ILE A 27 6.63 -2.98 9.99
N THR A 28 6.76 -1.66 9.96
CA THR A 28 5.65 -0.75 9.66
C THR A 28 5.31 -0.77 8.18
N TYR A 29 4.13 -0.27 7.85
CA TYR A 29 3.62 -0.17 6.48
C TYR A 29 4.62 0.50 5.51
N MET A 30 5.28 1.56 5.98
CA MET A 30 6.22 2.31 5.16
C MET A 30 7.58 1.62 5.00
N GLU A 31 8.04 0.92 6.03
CA GLU A 31 9.23 0.07 5.95
C GLU A 31 9.00 -1.07 4.95
N TYR A 32 7.83 -1.71 5.02
CA TYR A 32 7.43 -2.79 4.12
C TYR A 32 7.46 -2.36 2.65
N ILE A 33 6.78 -1.27 2.29
CA ILE A 33 6.72 -0.86 0.87
C ILE A 33 8.10 -0.48 0.33
N VAL A 34 8.98 0.07 1.18
CA VAL A 34 10.35 0.39 0.80
C VAL A 34 11.14 -0.89 0.58
N LEU A 35 11.06 -1.84 1.51
CA LEU A 35 11.75 -3.13 1.44
C LEU A 35 11.30 -3.94 0.22
N GLN A 36 9.98 -4.03 -0.03
CA GLN A 36 9.44 -4.72 -1.20
C GLN A 36 9.89 -4.07 -2.51
N THR A 37 9.95 -2.73 -2.56
CA THR A 37 10.45 -2.02 -3.75
C THR A 37 11.93 -2.29 -3.98
N MET A 38 12.73 -2.35 -2.91
CA MET A 38 14.14 -2.76 -3.01
C MET A 38 14.26 -4.17 -3.56
N LEU A 39 13.50 -5.12 -3.01
CA LEU A 39 13.50 -6.51 -3.43
C LEU A 39 13.12 -6.63 -4.92
N HIS A 40 12.06 -5.96 -5.36
CA HIS A 40 11.61 -5.95 -6.74
C HIS A 40 12.68 -5.49 -7.75
N PHE A 41 13.54 -4.55 -7.35
CA PHE A 41 14.62 -4.02 -8.18
C PHE A 41 16.00 -4.57 -7.82
N SER A 42 16.08 -5.57 -6.97
CA SER A 42 17.33 -6.22 -6.56
C SER A 42 17.69 -7.35 -7.53
N SER A 43 18.97 -7.68 -7.59
CA SER A 43 19.47 -8.89 -8.24
C SER A 43 20.38 -9.60 -7.25
N ARG A 44 20.20 -10.93 -7.06
CA ARG A 44 20.98 -11.74 -6.10
C ARG A 44 21.04 -11.11 -4.70
N ASN A 45 19.90 -10.64 -4.17
CA ASN A 45 19.77 -9.95 -2.89
C ASN A 45 20.58 -8.64 -2.76
N GLU A 46 21.00 -8.06 -3.88
CA GLU A 46 21.75 -6.81 -3.92
C GLU A 46 20.95 -5.71 -4.64
N TYR A 47 20.78 -4.58 -3.97
CA TYR A 47 20.09 -3.40 -4.51
C TYR A 47 21.10 -2.28 -4.81
N LYS A 48 21.25 -1.95 -6.10
CA LYS A 48 22.20 -0.92 -6.59
C LYS A 48 21.55 0.32 -7.21
N LYS A 49 20.21 0.34 -7.34
CA LYS A 49 19.51 1.38 -8.14
C LYS A 49 19.36 2.73 -7.43
N GLY A 50 19.83 2.85 -6.18
CA GLY A 50 19.85 4.09 -5.41
C GLY A 50 18.48 4.58 -4.94
N VAL A 51 18.46 5.60 -4.09
CA VAL A 51 17.23 6.10 -3.44
C VAL A 51 16.24 6.73 -4.42
N SER A 52 16.75 7.36 -5.48
CA SER A 52 15.93 8.00 -6.51
C SER A 52 14.97 7.01 -7.19
N LYS A 53 15.39 5.76 -7.41
CA LYS A 53 14.54 4.74 -8.04
C LYS A 53 13.34 4.39 -7.14
N ILE A 54 13.57 4.17 -5.85
CA ILE A 54 12.51 3.91 -4.86
C ILE A 54 11.56 5.11 -4.74
N SER A 55 12.13 6.31 -4.63
CA SER A 55 11.39 7.57 -4.53
C SER A 55 10.46 7.79 -5.72
N ASN A 56 10.95 7.57 -6.93
CA ASN A 56 10.17 7.71 -8.16
C ASN A 56 9.06 6.65 -8.29
N TYR A 57 9.35 5.41 -7.87
CA TYR A 57 8.40 4.30 -7.92
C TYR A 57 7.24 4.49 -6.92
N LEU A 58 7.56 4.79 -5.65
CA LEU A 58 6.56 4.99 -4.58
C LEU A 58 5.91 6.38 -4.59
N LYS A 59 6.43 7.29 -5.42
CA LYS A 59 6.08 8.72 -5.42
C LYS A 59 6.24 9.35 -4.03
N LEU A 60 7.38 9.11 -3.38
CA LEU A 60 7.70 9.63 -2.04
C LEU A 60 8.95 10.50 -2.08
N SER A 61 9.10 11.43 -1.14
CA SER A 61 10.32 12.24 -1.07
C SER A 61 11.52 11.39 -0.69
N ARG A 62 12.71 11.74 -1.20
CA ARG A 62 13.96 11.03 -0.88
C ARG A 62 14.23 11.00 0.62
N ASN A 63 13.94 12.10 1.34
CA ASN A 63 14.07 12.17 2.80
C ASN A 63 13.21 11.14 3.51
N THR A 64 11.98 10.92 3.02
CA THR A 64 11.10 9.86 3.53
C THR A 64 11.72 8.49 3.31
N ILE A 65 12.29 8.24 2.12
CA ILE A 65 12.96 6.96 1.83
C ILE A 65 14.17 6.76 2.74
N TYR A 66 15.05 7.75 2.89
CA TYR A 66 16.21 7.66 3.79
C TYR A 66 15.83 7.33 5.24
N LYS A 67 14.75 7.94 5.75
CA LYS A 67 14.22 7.63 7.08
C LYS A 67 13.88 6.14 7.23
N TYR A 68 13.23 5.54 6.24
CA TYR A 68 12.84 4.13 6.31
C TYR A 68 13.99 3.17 6.01
N LEU A 69 14.94 3.53 5.14
CA LEU A 69 16.17 2.77 4.97
C LEU A 69 16.96 2.69 6.28
N LYS A 70 17.10 3.80 7.01
CA LYS A 70 17.77 3.80 8.33
C LYS A 70 17.10 2.83 9.31
N LYS A 71 15.77 2.80 9.35
CA LYS A 71 15.05 1.86 10.22
C LYS A 71 15.22 0.40 9.80
N LEU A 72 15.15 0.12 8.50
CA LEU A 72 15.38 -1.22 7.96
C LEU A 72 16.80 -1.73 8.25
N ILE A 73 17.80 -0.83 8.26
CA ILE A 73 19.18 -1.16 8.68
C ILE A 73 19.24 -1.47 10.18
N LEU A 74 18.62 -0.62 11.01
CA LEU A 74 18.61 -0.82 12.47
C LEU A 74 17.89 -2.11 12.89
N LYS A 75 16.87 -2.52 12.12
CA LYS A 75 16.19 -3.82 12.28
C LYS A 75 16.90 -4.96 11.57
N GLU A 76 18.07 -4.67 11.01
CA GLU A 76 18.92 -5.61 10.28
C GLU A 76 18.25 -6.31 9.09
N HIS A 77 17.18 -5.77 8.51
CA HIS A 77 16.62 -6.36 7.29
C HIS A 77 17.52 -6.09 6.07
N ILE A 78 18.23 -4.96 6.08
CA ILE A 78 19.17 -4.61 5.03
C ILE A 78 20.50 -4.16 5.65
N ALA A 79 21.59 -4.35 4.93
CA ALA A 79 22.89 -3.81 5.27
C ALA A 79 23.40 -2.92 4.13
N ARG A 80 24.18 -1.88 4.45
CA ARG A 80 24.92 -1.14 3.43
C ARG A 80 26.24 -1.86 3.16
N PHE A 81 26.64 -1.94 1.88
CA PHE A 81 27.95 -2.47 1.50
C PHE A 81 29.08 -1.71 2.20
N GLU A 82 29.03 -0.39 2.12
CA GLU A 82 29.95 0.55 2.74
C GLU A 82 29.17 1.79 3.21
N PRO A 83 29.66 2.57 4.20
CA PRO A 83 28.97 3.73 4.74
C PRO A 83 28.51 4.76 3.68
N LYS A 84 29.31 4.93 2.61
CA LYS A 84 29.06 5.87 1.50
C LYS A 84 28.51 5.22 0.22
N SER A 85 28.33 3.90 0.22
CA SER A 85 27.86 3.19 -0.98
C SER A 85 26.35 3.33 -1.17
N ASN A 86 25.93 3.36 -2.44
CA ASN A 86 24.52 3.27 -2.83
C ASN A 86 24.02 1.82 -2.93
N THR A 87 24.88 0.86 -2.61
CA THR A 87 24.60 -0.57 -2.62
C THR A 87 24.12 -1.05 -1.26
N TYR A 88 23.03 -1.81 -1.28
CA TYR A 88 22.45 -2.45 -0.11
C TYR A 88 22.35 -3.96 -0.34
N TYR A 89 22.66 -4.74 0.68
CA TYR A 89 22.34 -6.16 0.74
C TYR A 89 21.04 -6.36 1.49
N LEU A 90 20.15 -7.19 0.94
CA LEU A 90 18.97 -7.68 1.60
C LEU A 90 19.32 -9.00 2.29
N LYS A 91 18.87 -9.20 3.54
CA LYS A 91 19.03 -10.52 4.19
C LYS A 91 18.33 -11.61 3.37
N TYR A 92 18.91 -12.81 3.37
CA TYR A 92 18.51 -13.92 2.51
C TYR A 92 17.05 -14.35 2.74
N ASP A 93 16.62 -14.38 4.01
CA ASP A 93 15.28 -14.79 4.42
C ASP A 93 14.18 -13.83 3.94
N ILE A 94 14.51 -12.56 3.66
CA ILE A 94 13.51 -11.56 3.25
C ILE A 94 12.81 -11.99 1.98
N ARG A 95 13.54 -12.51 1.00
CA ARG A 95 12.93 -12.91 -0.26
C ARG A 95 11.88 -14.02 -0.04
N GLU A 96 12.25 -15.02 0.74
CA GLU A 96 11.39 -16.16 1.07
C GLU A 96 10.11 -15.72 1.80
N ARG A 97 10.24 -14.74 2.72
CA ARG A 97 9.08 -14.20 3.46
C ARG A 97 8.04 -13.56 2.53
N PHE A 98 8.47 -12.92 1.44
CA PHE A 98 7.58 -12.30 0.46
C PHE A 98 7.02 -13.30 -0.58
N GLU A 99 7.62 -14.48 -0.70
CA GLU A 99 7.18 -15.55 -1.60
C GLU A 99 6.09 -16.43 -0.96
N ASN A 100 6.03 -16.51 0.37
CA ASN A 100 4.99 -17.22 1.11
C ASN A 100 3.67 -16.45 1.13
N ARG A 101 2.81 -16.70 0.13
CA ARG A 101 1.55 -15.98 -0.11
C ARG A 101 0.37 -16.74 0.46
N GLY A 102 -0.26 -16.21 1.51
CA GLY A 102 -1.53 -16.72 2.01
C GLY A 102 -2.37 -15.61 2.63
N ASN A 103 -3.68 -15.66 2.36
CA ASN A 103 -4.75 -14.99 3.08
C ASN A 103 -5.09 -13.53 2.70
N LEU A 104 -4.42 -12.48 3.21
CA LEU A 104 -4.92 -11.09 3.04
C LEU A 104 -3.85 -10.10 2.57
N TYR A 105 -4.19 -9.36 1.50
CA TYR A 105 -3.32 -8.32 0.94
C TYR A 105 -4.09 -7.07 0.50
N VAL A 106 -3.35 -5.97 0.33
CA VAL A 106 -3.84 -4.76 -0.35
C VAL A 106 -2.90 -4.34 -1.46
N LYS A 107 -3.45 -3.85 -2.58
CA LYS A 107 -2.66 -3.24 -3.67
C LYS A 107 -2.62 -1.72 -3.49
N ILE A 108 -1.42 -1.16 -3.58
CA ILE A 108 -1.20 0.29 -3.55
C ILE A 108 -0.74 0.74 -4.94
N TYR A 109 -1.64 1.40 -5.66
CA TYR A 109 -1.37 2.03 -6.95
C TYR A 109 -0.84 3.45 -6.70
N HIS A 110 0.47 3.64 -6.84
CA HIS A 110 1.15 4.83 -6.31
C HIS A 110 0.82 6.12 -7.06
N LYS A 111 0.55 6.03 -8.37
CA LYS A 111 0.18 7.20 -9.18
C LYS A 111 -1.25 7.61 -8.87
N HIS A 112 -2.19 6.67 -8.87
CA HIS A 112 -3.57 6.94 -8.51
C HIS A 112 -3.71 7.48 -7.08
N ARG A 113 -3.00 6.89 -6.11
CA ARG A 113 -2.95 7.42 -4.74
C ARG A 113 -2.53 8.89 -4.70
N LYS A 114 -1.53 9.27 -5.51
CA LYS A 114 -1.06 10.65 -5.61
C LYS A 114 -2.07 11.56 -6.26
N GLU A 115 -2.78 11.10 -7.30
CA GLU A 115 -3.84 11.87 -7.97
C GLU A 115 -5.04 12.15 -7.07
N LEU A 116 -5.36 11.21 -6.16
CA LEU A 116 -6.34 11.37 -5.09
C LEU A 116 -5.82 12.21 -3.91
N ASN A 117 -4.52 12.51 -3.86
CA ASN A 117 -3.86 13.24 -2.77
C ASN A 117 -4.10 12.61 -1.38
N ILE A 118 -4.03 11.28 -1.26
CA ILE A 118 -4.24 10.59 0.02
C ILE A 118 -2.97 9.87 0.53
N ALA A 119 -2.91 9.74 1.86
CA ALA A 119 -1.86 8.98 2.53
C ALA A 119 -1.97 7.48 2.22
N ILE A 120 -0.83 6.78 2.22
CA ILE A 120 -0.76 5.35 1.84
C ILE A 120 -1.69 4.48 2.69
N LYS A 121 -1.71 4.67 4.02
CA LYS A 121 -2.61 3.90 4.90
C LYS A 121 -4.10 4.12 4.58
N LYS A 122 -4.50 5.35 4.22
CA LYS A 122 -5.88 5.65 3.82
C LYS A 122 -6.22 5.00 2.47
N TYR A 123 -5.26 4.98 1.54
CA TYR A 123 -5.42 4.27 0.28
C TYR A 123 -5.56 2.75 0.49
N ALA A 124 -4.76 2.19 1.39
CA ALA A 124 -4.86 0.79 1.80
C ALA A 124 -6.25 0.46 2.34
N LEU A 125 -6.83 1.35 3.15
CA LEU A 125 -8.21 1.22 3.63
C LEU A 125 -9.22 1.16 2.49
N LEU A 126 -9.15 2.09 1.54
CA LEU A 126 -10.04 2.11 0.38
C LEU A 126 -9.92 0.82 -0.44
N TYR A 127 -8.69 0.35 -0.68
CA TYR A 127 -8.48 -0.92 -1.39
C TYR A 127 -9.04 -2.12 -0.61
N MET A 128 -8.90 -2.14 0.71
CA MET A 128 -9.44 -3.22 1.53
C MET A 128 -10.97 -3.24 1.50
N ILE A 129 -11.61 -2.06 1.57
CA ILE A 129 -13.07 -1.93 1.39
C ILE A 129 -13.48 -2.47 0.02
N TYR A 130 -12.80 -2.08 -1.06
CA TYR A 130 -13.03 -2.64 -2.40
C TYR A 130 -12.90 -4.16 -2.40
N SER A 131 -11.80 -4.70 -1.88
CA SER A 131 -11.53 -6.14 -1.92
C SER A 131 -12.62 -6.95 -1.19
N LEU A 132 -13.12 -6.42 -0.06
CA LEU A 132 -14.17 -7.04 0.75
C LEU A 132 -15.57 -6.86 0.16
N SER A 133 -15.78 -5.90 -0.75
CA SER A 133 -17.09 -5.60 -1.30
C SER A 133 -17.29 -5.95 -2.77
N LYS A 134 -16.21 -6.23 -3.51
CA LYS A 134 -16.22 -6.40 -4.98
C LYS A 134 -17.16 -7.50 -5.49
N ASN A 135 -17.38 -8.55 -4.71
CA ASN A 135 -18.23 -9.68 -5.07
C ASN A 135 -19.66 -9.57 -4.50
N LEU A 136 -19.98 -8.50 -3.77
CA LEU A 136 -21.27 -8.30 -3.13
C LEU A 136 -22.18 -7.46 -4.03
N LYS A 137 -23.44 -7.88 -4.19
CA LYS A 137 -24.42 -7.18 -5.06
C LYS A 137 -24.58 -5.69 -4.70
N ASN A 138 -24.54 -5.35 -3.41
CA ASN A 138 -24.67 -3.97 -2.92
C ASN A 138 -23.33 -3.20 -2.84
N ARG A 139 -22.20 -3.87 -3.13
CA ARG A 139 -20.83 -3.30 -3.05
C ARG A 139 -20.50 -2.68 -1.68
N CYS A 140 -21.17 -3.12 -0.61
CA CYS A 140 -20.89 -2.72 0.77
C CYS A 140 -19.94 -3.72 1.43
N ALA A 141 -18.84 -3.27 1.99
CA ALA A 141 -17.96 -4.13 2.76
C ALA A 141 -18.58 -4.45 4.14
N THR A 142 -18.65 -5.74 4.46
CA THR A 142 -19.34 -6.27 5.66
C THR A 142 -18.45 -6.47 6.87
N ALA A 143 -17.15 -6.20 6.76
CA ALA A 143 -16.24 -6.31 7.89
C ALA A 143 -16.51 -5.22 8.94
N GLY A 144 -16.37 -5.59 10.22
CA GLY A 144 -16.42 -4.64 11.34
C GLY A 144 -15.21 -3.72 11.41
N GLN A 145 -15.34 -2.62 12.14
CA GLN A 145 -14.28 -1.61 12.34
C GLN A 145 -12.96 -2.21 12.85
N GLU A 146 -13.03 -3.12 13.83
CA GLU A 146 -11.88 -3.82 14.40
C GLU A 146 -11.03 -4.51 13.32
N HIS A 147 -11.67 -5.09 12.31
CA HIS A 147 -10.99 -5.77 11.21
C HIS A 147 -10.09 -4.78 10.46
N TYR A 148 -10.60 -3.59 10.13
CA TYR A 148 -9.82 -2.57 9.44
C TYR A 148 -8.68 -2.03 10.32
N CYS A 149 -8.97 -1.78 11.59
CA CYS A 149 -8.00 -1.25 12.55
C CYS A 149 -6.81 -2.20 12.73
N LYS A 150 -7.08 -3.50 12.86
CA LYS A 150 -6.06 -4.56 13.01
C LYS A 150 -5.07 -4.56 11.84
N TYR A 151 -5.56 -4.55 10.59
CA TYR A 151 -4.69 -4.67 9.43
C TYR A 151 -3.96 -3.37 9.05
N ILE A 152 -4.61 -2.22 9.20
CA ILE A 152 -4.00 -0.92 8.84
C ILE A 152 -3.16 -0.35 10.00
N ASN A 153 -3.25 -0.98 11.17
CA ASN A 153 -2.58 -0.60 12.40
C ASN A 153 -2.89 0.87 12.73
N ILE A 154 -4.17 1.13 12.99
CA ILE A 154 -4.73 2.41 13.47
C ILE A 154 -5.67 2.12 14.64
N SER A 155 -5.83 3.06 15.58
CA SER A 155 -6.81 2.93 16.65
C SER A 155 -8.23 3.14 16.12
N GLU A 156 -9.21 2.63 16.85
CA GLU A 156 -10.63 2.82 16.53
C GLU A 156 -11.05 4.29 16.53
N SER A 157 -10.60 5.06 17.52
CA SER A 157 -10.84 6.52 17.55
C SER A 157 -10.28 7.24 16.31
N HIS A 158 -9.14 6.79 15.80
CA HIS A 158 -8.54 7.31 14.58
C HIS A 158 -9.29 6.84 13.34
N PHE A 159 -9.88 5.64 13.37
CA PHE A 159 -10.65 5.09 12.27
C PHE A 159 -11.87 5.97 11.93
N ASP A 160 -12.65 6.39 12.91
CA ASP A 160 -13.82 7.26 12.67
C ASP A 160 -13.44 8.60 12.07
N THR A 161 -12.32 9.17 12.52
CA THR A 161 -11.73 10.38 11.94
C THR A 161 -11.34 10.15 10.48
N VAL A 162 -10.69 9.02 10.17
CA VAL A 162 -10.31 8.65 8.80
C VAL A 162 -11.55 8.42 7.93
N LYS A 163 -12.56 7.70 8.42
CA LYS A 163 -13.84 7.47 7.73
C LYS A 163 -14.50 8.80 7.36
N SER A 164 -14.67 9.69 8.34
CA SER A 164 -15.25 11.03 8.13
C SER A 164 -14.48 11.84 7.07
N GLN A 165 -13.15 11.84 7.13
CA GLN A 165 -12.32 12.52 6.13
C GLN A 165 -12.49 11.94 4.71
N LEU A 166 -12.60 10.62 4.59
CA LEU A 166 -12.78 9.94 3.29
C LEU A 166 -14.20 10.16 2.73
N THR A 167 -15.23 10.20 3.58
CA THR A 167 -16.60 10.56 3.18
C THR A 167 -16.66 12.02 2.71
N LYS A 168 -16.06 12.96 3.45
CA LYS A 168 -15.97 14.38 3.03
C LYS A 168 -15.22 14.57 1.71
N ALA A 169 -14.23 13.72 1.44
CA ALA A 169 -13.51 13.69 0.17
C ALA A 169 -14.28 13.01 -0.97
N ASN A 170 -15.53 12.60 -0.73
CA ASN A 170 -16.37 11.84 -1.65
C ASN A 170 -15.70 10.54 -2.15
N LEU A 171 -14.89 9.87 -1.31
CA LEU A 171 -14.28 8.57 -1.63
C LEU A 171 -15.08 7.41 -1.02
N LEU A 172 -15.79 7.69 0.06
CA LEU A 172 -16.78 6.80 0.68
C LEU A 172 -18.17 7.42 0.55
N GLU A 173 -19.17 6.57 0.28
CA GLU A 173 -20.56 6.98 0.36
C GLU A 173 -20.98 7.17 1.82
N GLN A 174 -21.90 8.10 2.07
CA GLN A 174 -22.56 8.19 3.36
C GLN A 174 -23.51 7.00 3.52
N GLN A 175 -23.34 6.24 4.59
CA GLN A 175 -24.16 5.07 4.92
C GLN A 175 -24.84 5.33 6.27
N THR A 176 -26.11 4.91 6.38
CA THR A 176 -26.83 4.90 7.66
C THR A 176 -26.39 3.76 8.57
N THR A 177 -25.76 2.74 8.00
CA THR A 177 -25.25 1.57 8.72
C THR A 177 -23.75 1.70 9.03
N THR A 178 -23.23 0.75 9.81
CA THR A 178 -21.79 0.62 10.10
C THR A 178 -20.97 0.15 8.90
N LEU A 179 -21.64 -0.32 7.83
CA LEU A 179 -21.00 -0.79 6.61
C LEU A 179 -20.29 0.34 5.86
N LEU A 180 -19.26 -0.03 5.10
CA LEU A 180 -18.48 0.90 4.29
C LEU A 180 -18.71 0.64 2.82
N LYS A 181 -18.96 1.69 2.06
CA LYS A 181 -19.14 1.62 0.61
C LYS A 181 -18.27 2.67 -0.05
N LEU A 182 -17.48 2.25 -1.03
CA LEU A 182 -16.76 3.18 -1.90
C LEU A 182 -17.77 3.91 -2.79
N ASN A 183 -17.46 5.15 -3.15
CA ASN A 183 -18.21 5.77 -4.23
C ASN A 183 -18.07 4.95 -5.53
N GLU A 184 -19.05 5.08 -6.43
CA GLU A 184 -19.10 4.27 -7.64
C GLU A 184 -17.89 4.49 -8.57
N ASN A 185 -17.43 5.74 -8.70
CA ASN A 185 -16.29 6.09 -9.54
C ASN A 185 -14.99 5.40 -9.10
N LEU A 186 -14.70 5.40 -7.80
CA LEU A 186 -13.51 4.78 -7.23
C LEU A 186 -13.61 3.26 -7.29
N PHE A 187 -14.79 2.71 -7.02
CA PHE A 187 -15.04 1.27 -7.15
C PHE A 187 -14.76 0.81 -8.57
N ASN A 188 -15.37 1.45 -9.57
CA ASN A 188 -15.20 1.11 -10.98
C ASN A 188 -13.74 1.31 -11.43
N TRP A 189 -13.04 2.31 -10.90
CA TRP A 189 -11.61 2.47 -11.15
C TRP A 189 -10.79 1.27 -10.67
N PHE A 190 -11.03 0.78 -9.45
CA PHE A 190 -10.35 -0.41 -8.95
C PHE A 190 -10.68 -1.65 -9.78
N ASP A 191 -11.93 -1.80 -10.19
CA ASP A 191 -12.40 -2.95 -10.96
C ASP A 191 -11.75 -3.02 -12.35
N ASN A 192 -11.71 -1.89 -13.04
CA ASN A 192 -11.08 -1.77 -14.36
C ASN A 192 -9.55 -1.98 -14.33
N ASN A 193 -8.90 -1.78 -13.19
CA ASN A 193 -7.45 -1.99 -13.03
C ASN A 193 -7.11 -3.37 -12.44
N LYS A 194 -8.11 -4.18 -12.08
CA LYS A 194 -7.93 -5.58 -11.74
C LYS A 194 -7.75 -6.44 -12.99
N SER A 195 -8.60 -6.23 -14.00
CA SER A 195 -8.69 -7.04 -15.23
C SER A 195 -7.51 -6.88 -16.19
N VAL A 196 -6.69 -5.84 -16.05
CA VAL A 196 -5.54 -5.58 -16.95
C VAL A 196 -4.28 -6.37 -16.51
N GLN A 197 -4.31 -7.06 -15.36
CA GLN A 197 -3.11 -7.55 -14.68
C GLN A 197 -3.23 -8.96 -14.06
N GLU A 198 -4.40 -9.60 -14.14
CA GLU A 198 -4.61 -11.04 -13.91
C GLU A 198 -4.75 -11.74 -15.26
#